data_AF-A0A2D5XGS3-F1
#
_entry.id   AF-A0A2D5XGS3-F1
#
_cell.length_a   1.000
_cell.length_b   1.000
_cell.length_c   1.000
_cell.angle_alpha   90.00
_cell.angle_beta   90.00
_cell.angle_gamma   90.00
#
_symmetry.space_group_name_H-M   'P 1'
#
loop_
_entity.id
_entity.type
_entity.pdbx_description
1 polymer ?
#
loop_
_entity_poly.entity_id
_entity_poly.type
_entity_poly.pdbx_seq_one_letter_code
_entity_poly.pdbx_strand_id
1 'polypeptide(L)'
;MKISVKKAAPDVFSLSFDDTEIAVDKKEIKSLLLKIIRVLHPGSDAAQSAEERASEFMRHIKNANDLGVQRLLRVAKHDDILVLLKTAENDEITLSKFYGNMTETSKKIIAEDLEFQFGDDIPGAMIKEAIERLAKIAKDLEDEGTLFYENVITRHVTHGAEED
;
A
#
# COMPACT_ATOMS: atom_id res chain seq x y z
N MET A 1 11.14 -21.03 31.00
CA MET A 1 11.74 -20.60 29.73
C MET A 1 12.22 -19.17 29.88
N LYS A 2 13.53 -18.98 30.00
CA LYS A 2 14.17 -17.67 30.06
C LYS A 2 14.71 -17.34 28.67
N ILE A 3 14.19 -16.27 28.08
CA ILE A 3 14.68 -15.76 26.79
C ILE A 3 15.51 -14.51 27.05
N SER A 4 16.70 -14.43 26.49
CA SER A 4 17.51 -13.20 26.53
C SER A 4 18.19 -12.94 25.21
N VAL A 5 18.34 -11.65 24.87
CA VAL A 5 19.09 -11.20 23.69
C VAL A 5 20.19 -10.27 24.15
N LYS A 6 21.43 -10.53 23.74
CA LYS A 6 22.59 -9.69 24.05
C LYS A 6 23.38 -9.38 22.78
N LYS A 7 23.97 -8.19 22.71
CA LYS A 7 24.92 -7.86 21.64
C LYS A 7 26.26 -8.52 21.95
N ALA A 8 26.72 -9.41 21.07
CA ALA A 8 27.96 -10.16 21.28
C ALA A 8 29.17 -9.47 20.63
N ALA A 9 28.96 -8.85 19.46
CA ALA A 9 29.99 -8.11 18.71
C ALA A 9 29.33 -7.04 17.81
N PRO A 10 30.09 -6.26 17.02
CA PRO A 10 29.53 -5.46 15.94
C PRO A 10 28.72 -6.33 14.98
N ASP A 11 27.46 -5.97 14.75
CA ASP A 11 26.50 -6.67 13.89
C ASP A 11 26.25 -8.17 14.21
N VAL A 12 26.66 -8.67 15.39
CA VAL A 12 26.39 -10.03 15.88
C VAL A 12 25.66 -9.99 17.22
N PHE A 13 24.58 -10.77 17.30
CA PHE A 13 23.69 -10.86 18.45
C PHE A 13 23.63 -12.31 18.93
N SER A 14 23.51 -12.52 20.24
CA SER A 14 23.29 -13.83 20.83
C SER A 14 21.87 -13.88 21.41
N LEU A 15 21.10 -14.89 20.98
CA LEU A 15 19.82 -15.26 21.55
C LEU A 15 20.02 -16.48 22.43
N SER A 16 19.54 -16.40 23.67
CA SER A 16 19.54 -17.53 24.60
C SER A 16 18.11 -17.97 24.89
N PHE A 17 17.86 -19.27 24.74
CA PHE A 17 16.62 -19.96 25.11
C PHE A 17 16.99 -21.08 26.09
N ASP A 18 16.81 -20.83 27.39
CA ASP A 18 17.29 -21.71 28.45
C ASP A 18 18.79 -22.07 28.24
N ASP A 19 19.12 -23.33 27.97
CA ASP A 19 20.52 -23.79 27.78
C ASP A 19 21.02 -23.68 26.31
N THR A 20 20.18 -23.19 25.40
CA THR A 20 20.55 -23.04 23.98
C THR A 20 20.96 -21.61 23.68
N GLU A 21 22.17 -21.42 23.15
CA GLU A 21 22.67 -20.12 22.68
C GLU A 21 22.87 -20.13 21.16
N ILE A 22 22.27 -19.16 20.47
CA ILE A 22 22.33 -19.03 19.01
C ILE A 22 22.91 -17.66 18.69
N ALA A 23 24.05 -17.64 18.01
CA ALA A 23 24.58 -16.43 17.41
C ALA A 23 23.90 -16.16 16.07
N VAL A 24 23.44 -14.94 15.87
CA VAL A 24 22.83 -14.47 14.62
C VAL A 24 23.43 -13.15 14.21
N ASP A 25 23.50 -12.91 12.91
CA ASP A 25 23.91 -11.62 12.38
C ASP A 25 22.77 -10.58 12.39
N LYS A 26 23.10 -9.35 12.02
CA LYS A 26 22.16 -8.23 11.93
C LYS A 26 21.02 -8.44 10.92
N LYS A 27 21.26 -9.15 9.83
CA LYS A 27 20.25 -9.46 8.81
C LYS A 27 19.28 -10.51 9.35
N GLU A 28 19.81 -11.53 10.02
CA GLU A 28 19.06 -12.63 10.62
C GLU A 28 18.19 -12.16 11.79
N ILE A 29 18.72 -11.34 12.72
CA ILE A 29 17.92 -10.81 13.84
C ILE A 29 16.77 -9.91 13.35
N LYS A 30 17.01 -9.11 12.29
CA LYS A 30 15.96 -8.30 11.66
C LYS A 30 14.89 -9.18 11.02
N SER A 31 15.31 -10.24 10.31
CA SER A 31 14.38 -11.22 9.73
C SER A 31 13.53 -11.91 10.80
N LEU A 32 14.15 -12.31 11.91
CA LEU A 32 13.45 -12.91 13.04
C LEU A 32 12.44 -11.93 13.66
N LEU A 33 12.84 -10.68 13.90
CA LEU A 33 11.95 -9.64 14.41
C LEU A 33 10.72 -9.46 13.50
N LEU A 34 10.91 -9.38 12.18
CA LEU A 34 9.80 -9.25 11.23
C LEU A 34 8.86 -10.46 11.29
N LYS A 35 9.40 -11.68 11.38
CA LYS A 35 8.57 -12.89 11.52
C LYS A 35 7.76 -12.88 12.82
N ILE A 36 8.35 -12.44 13.93
CA ILE A 36 7.65 -12.32 15.22
C ILE A 36 6.55 -11.26 15.13
N ILE A 37 6.85 -10.09 14.57
CA ILE A 37 5.87 -9.01 14.38
C ILE A 37 4.70 -9.47 13.51
N ARG A 38 4.95 -10.21 12.42
CA ARG A 38 3.88 -10.79 11.56
C ARG A 38 2.94 -11.70 12.33
N VAL A 39 3.47 -12.50 13.25
CA VAL A 39 2.66 -13.43 14.05
C VAL A 39 1.90 -12.69 15.15
N LEU A 40 2.53 -11.74 15.84
CA LEU A 40 1.94 -11.07 17.00
C LEU A 40 1.05 -9.87 16.62
N HIS A 41 1.35 -9.21 15.51
CA HIS A 41 0.68 -8.01 15.02
C HIS A 41 0.47 -8.13 13.50
N PRO A 42 -0.44 -9.00 13.05
CA PRO A 42 -0.68 -9.25 11.63
C PRO A 42 -1.14 -8.01 10.84
N GLY A 43 -1.59 -6.95 11.53
CA GLY A 43 -1.96 -5.67 10.93
C GLY A 43 -0.94 -4.53 11.11
N SER A 44 0.28 -4.80 11.57
CA SER A 44 1.32 -3.75 11.68
C SER A 44 2.00 -3.47 10.34
N ASP A 45 2.40 -2.22 10.08
CA ASP A 45 3.13 -1.85 8.86
C ASP A 45 4.36 -2.74 8.61
N ALA A 46 5.09 -3.12 9.66
CA ALA A 46 6.27 -3.98 9.53
C ALA A 46 5.94 -5.42 9.10
N ALA A 47 4.69 -5.88 9.33
CA ALA A 47 4.22 -7.19 8.91
C ALA A 47 3.77 -7.22 7.45
N GLN A 48 3.16 -6.12 6.97
CA GLN A 48 2.49 -6.06 5.68
C GLN A 48 3.44 -6.26 4.49
N SER A 49 3.01 -7.06 3.52
CA SER A 49 3.64 -7.18 2.21
C SER A 49 3.51 -5.88 1.39
N ALA A 50 4.18 -5.79 0.25
CA ALA A 50 4.04 -4.62 -0.62
C ALA A 50 2.64 -4.58 -1.25
N GLU A 51 2.12 -5.75 -1.60
CA GLU A 51 0.83 -6.00 -2.21
C GLU A 51 -0.31 -5.68 -1.22
N GLU A 52 -0.15 -6.04 0.05
CA GLU A 52 -1.12 -5.70 1.10
C GLU A 52 -1.23 -4.18 1.31
N ARG A 53 -0.08 -3.47 1.34
CA ARG A 53 -0.07 -2.00 1.40
C ARG A 53 -0.73 -1.38 0.17
N ALA A 54 -0.42 -1.90 -1.02
CA ALA A 54 -1.03 -1.44 -2.25
C ALA A 54 -2.56 -1.63 -2.21
N SER A 55 -3.02 -2.80 -1.76
CA SER A 55 -4.44 -3.12 -1.59
C SER A 55 -5.14 -2.16 -0.62
N GLU A 56 -4.51 -1.84 0.50
CA GLU A 56 -5.03 -0.88 1.46
C GLU A 56 -5.13 0.53 0.89
N PHE A 57 -4.07 1.01 0.22
CA PHE A 57 -4.07 2.30 -0.47
C PHE A 57 -5.19 2.36 -1.53
N MET A 58 -5.31 1.32 -2.36
CA MET A 58 -6.35 1.20 -3.38
C MET A 58 -7.76 1.18 -2.77
N ARG A 59 -7.97 0.46 -1.66
CA ARG A 59 -9.25 0.44 -0.94
C ARG A 59 -9.67 1.84 -0.50
N HIS A 60 -8.72 2.66 -0.06
CA HIS A 60 -9.01 4.01 0.41
C HIS A 60 -9.27 4.97 -0.75
N ILE A 61 -8.42 4.93 -1.78
CA ILE A 61 -8.49 5.88 -2.91
C ILE A 61 -9.75 5.72 -3.77
N LYS A 62 -10.38 4.53 -3.77
CA LYS A 62 -11.68 4.31 -4.42
C LYS A 62 -12.76 5.28 -3.96
N ASN A 63 -12.72 5.64 -2.67
CA ASN A 63 -13.69 6.55 -2.06
C ASN A 63 -13.21 8.01 -2.06
N ALA A 64 -12.06 8.31 -2.68
CA ALA A 64 -11.59 9.69 -2.75
C ALA A 64 -12.47 10.53 -3.68
N ASN A 65 -12.59 11.83 -3.42
CA ASN A 65 -13.22 12.78 -4.34
C ASN A 65 -12.41 12.90 -5.65
N ASP A 66 -13.10 13.17 -6.76
CA ASP A 66 -12.47 13.25 -8.10
C ASP A 66 -11.40 14.33 -8.20
N LEU A 67 -11.64 15.51 -7.60
CA LEU A 67 -10.66 16.60 -7.58
C LEU A 67 -9.36 16.17 -6.88
N GLY A 68 -9.47 15.41 -5.77
CA GLY A 68 -8.32 14.86 -5.06
C GLY A 68 -7.53 13.88 -5.92
N VAL A 69 -8.22 12.99 -6.63
CA VAL A 69 -7.59 12.02 -7.56
C VAL A 69 -6.91 12.74 -8.73
N GLN A 70 -7.54 13.74 -9.34
CA GLN A 70 -6.94 14.56 -10.40
C GLN A 70 -5.69 15.29 -9.89
N ARG A 71 -5.74 15.80 -8.66
CA ARG A 71 -4.60 16.48 -8.06
C ARG A 71 -3.46 15.49 -7.83
N LEU A 72 -3.74 14.33 -7.25
CA LEU A 72 -2.78 13.24 -7.05
C LEU A 72 -2.11 12.85 -8.36
N LEU A 73 -2.90 12.61 -9.42
CA LEU A 73 -2.42 12.28 -10.76
C LEU A 73 -1.46 13.34 -11.33
N ARG A 74 -1.67 14.60 -11.00
CA ARG A 74 -0.84 15.71 -11.47
C ARG A 74 0.48 15.86 -10.71
N VAL A 75 0.49 15.55 -9.41
CA VAL A 75 1.67 15.77 -8.55
C VAL A 75 2.52 14.51 -8.34
N ALA A 76 1.92 13.33 -8.51
CA ALA A 76 2.63 12.06 -8.45
C ALA A 76 3.59 11.90 -9.63
N LYS A 77 4.65 11.13 -9.41
CA LYS A 77 5.53 10.72 -10.52
C LYS A 77 4.77 9.77 -11.44
N HIS A 78 4.99 9.92 -12.73
CA HIS A 78 4.39 9.06 -13.75
C HIS A 78 4.63 7.58 -13.47
N ASP A 79 5.88 7.19 -13.21
CA ASP A 79 6.24 5.79 -12.90
C ASP A 79 5.50 5.23 -11.67
N ASP A 80 5.25 6.05 -10.65
CA ASP A 80 4.51 5.62 -9.46
C ASP A 80 3.05 5.32 -9.80
N ILE A 81 2.44 6.13 -10.68
CA ILE A 81 1.09 5.88 -11.21
C ILE A 81 1.05 4.62 -12.06
N LEU A 82 2.06 4.39 -12.90
CA LEU A 82 2.12 3.16 -13.71
C LEU A 82 2.22 1.91 -12.82
N VAL A 83 3.08 1.93 -11.79
CA VAL A 83 3.20 0.83 -10.81
C VAL A 83 1.87 0.59 -10.10
N LEU A 84 1.16 1.65 -9.68
CA LEU A 84 -0.15 1.52 -9.05
C LEU A 84 -1.16 0.87 -10.00
N LEU A 85 -1.26 1.36 -11.25
CA LEU A 85 -2.25 0.87 -12.21
C LEU A 85 -1.98 -0.57 -12.65
N LYS A 86 -0.71 -0.96 -12.80
CA LYS A 86 -0.33 -2.34 -13.07
C LYS A 86 -0.64 -3.25 -11.87
N THR A 87 -0.38 -2.79 -10.65
CA THR A 87 -0.76 -3.52 -9.43
C THR A 87 -2.28 -3.66 -9.30
N ALA A 88 -3.04 -2.70 -9.85
CA ALA A 88 -4.50 -2.66 -9.88
C ALA A 88 -5.12 -3.36 -11.09
N GLU A 89 -4.38 -4.13 -11.90
CA GLU A 89 -4.86 -4.65 -13.20
C GLU A 89 -6.14 -5.51 -13.09
N ASN A 90 -6.36 -6.14 -11.93
CA ASN A 90 -7.55 -6.94 -11.63
C ASN A 90 -8.59 -6.20 -10.76
N ASP A 91 -8.40 -4.90 -10.52
CA ASP A 91 -9.28 -4.05 -9.70
C ASP A 91 -9.94 -2.96 -10.54
N GLU A 92 -11.01 -3.34 -11.25
CA GLU A 92 -11.75 -2.47 -12.17
C GLU A 92 -12.25 -1.17 -11.51
N ILE A 93 -12.57 -1.20 -10.21
CA ILE A 93 -13.06 -0.01 -9.49
C ILE A 93 -11.93 1.00 -9.34
N THR A 94 -10.74 0.55 -8.94
CA THR A 94 -9.56 1.41 -8.85
C THR A 94 -9.19 1.95 -10.22
N LEU A 95 -9.13 1.09 -11.24
CA LEU A 95 -8.82 1.51 -12.62
C LEU A 95 -9.81 2.56 -13.14
N SER A 96 -11.11 2.32 -12.96
CA SER A 96 -12.16 3.26 -13.37
C SER A 96 -12.03 4.60 -12.65
N LYS A 97 -11.70 4.60 -11.35
CA LYS A 97 -11.49 5.83 -10.58
C LYS A 97 -10.34 6.68 -11.13
N PHE A 98 -9.22 6.06 -11.46
CA PHE A 98 -8.06 6.77 -12.01
C PHE A 98 -8.28 7.20 -13.46
N TYR A 99 -8.70 6.28 -14.33
CA TYR A 99 -8.94 6.60 -15.75
C TYR A 99 -10.08 7.61 -15.93
N GLY A 100 -11.13 7.56 -15.11
CA GLY A 100 -12.21 8.55 -15.14
C GLY A 100 -11.74 9.97 -14.86
N ASN A 101 -10.60 10.12 -14.17
CA ASN A 101 -9.98 11.40 -13.83
C ASN A 101 -8.82 11.79 -14.76
N MET A 102 -8.66 11.11 -15.89
CA MET A 102 -7.64 11.38 -16.90
C MET A 102 -8.23 11.89 -18.21
N THR A 103 -7.46 12.69 -18.94
CA THR A 103 -7.77 13.01 -20.34
C THR A 103 -7.50 11.81 -21.25
N GLU A 104 -8.14 11.75 -22.42
CA GLU A 104 -7.90 10.70 -23.42
C GLU A 104 -6.42 10.59 -23.83
N THR A 105 -5.73 11.73 -23.93
CA THR A 105 -4.28 11.76 -24.20
C THR A 105 -3.49 11.10 -23.07
N SER A 106 -3.81 11.41 -21.82
CA SER A 106 -3.12 10.83 -20.66
C SER A 106 -3.38 9.33 -20.55
N LYS A 107 -4.61 8.88 -20.82
CA LYS A 107 -4.96 7.44 -20.86
C LYS A 107 -4.12 6.70 -21.89
N LYS A 108 -3.99 7.28 -23.09
CA LYS A 108 -3.21 6.68 -24.17
C LYS A 108 -1.73 6.55 -23.81
N ILE A 109 -1.12 7.61 -23.26
CA ILE A 109 0.28 7.58 -22.82
C ILE A 109 0.49 6.50 -21.76
N ILE A 110 -0.38 6.45 -20.74
CA ILE A 110 -0.30 5.42 -19.69
C ILE A 110 -0.43 4.01 -20.27
N ALA A 111 -1.36 3.78 -21.19
CA ALA A 111 -1.55 2.46 -21.80
C ALA A 111 -0.29 2.02 -22.56
N GLU A 112 0.29 2.91 -23.36
CA GLU A 112 1.54 2.65 -24.12
C GLU A 112 2.72 2.37 -23.16
N ASP A 113 2.86 3.15 -22.09
CA ASP A 113 3.95 3.00 -21.14
C ASP A 113 3.78 1.76 -20.25
N LEU A 114 2.55 1.38 -19.89
CA LEU A 114 2.28 0.13 -19.16
C LEU A 114 2.70 -1.09 -19.97
N GLU A 115 2.35 -1.12 -21.26
CA GLU A 115 2.73 -2.20 -22.18
C GLU A 115 4.26 -2.26 -22.37
N PHE A 116 4.90 -1.11 -22.48
CA PHE A 116 6.35 -1.03 -22.67
C PHE A 116 7.14 -1.41 -21.40
N GLN A 117 6.73 -0.93 -20.23
CA GLN A 117 7.48 -1.11 -18.97
C GLN A 117 7.20 -2.45 -18.28
N PHE A 118 5.98 -2.97 -18.37
CA PHE A 118 5.55 -4.13 -17.57
C PHE A 118 5.08 -5.30 -18.44
N GLY A 119 6.04 -5.90 -19.15
CA GLY A 119 5.84 -7.19 -19.83
C GLY A 119 5.77 -8.40 -18.88
N ASP A 120 6.37 -8.28 -17.69
CA ASP A 120 6.42 -9.27 -16.61
C ASP A 120 5.85 -8.68 -15.29
N ASP A 121 5.75 -9.49 -14.24
CA ASP A 121 5.33 -9.05 -12.90
C ASP A 121 6.26 -7.98 -12.28
N ILE A 122 5.68 -7.08 -11.49
CA ILE A 122 6.42 -6.00 -10.82
C ILE A 122 7.14 -6.54 -9.57
N PRO A 123 8.44 -6.26 -9.37
CA PRO A 123 9.12 -6.59 -8.11
C PRO A 123 8.46 -5.90 -6.90
N GLY A 124 8.16 -6.66 -5.85
CA GLY A 124 7.48 -6.12 -4.65
C GLY A 124 8.20 -4.93 -3.98
N ALA A 125 9.53 -4.82 -4.11
CA ALA A 125 10.26 -3.63 -3.64
C ALA A 125 9.83 -2.34 -4.39
N MET A 126 9.60 -2.44 -5.70
CA MET A 126 9.15 -1.33 -6.52
C MET A 126 7.71 -0.94 -6.18
N ILE A 127 6.83 -1.93 -5.98
CA ILE A 127 5.46 -1.70 -5.48
C ILE A 127 5.51 -0.94 -4.16
N LYS A 128 6.28 -1.44 -3.19
CA LYS A 128 6.40 -0.83 -1.86
C LYS A 128 6.82 0.63 -1.96
N GLU A 129 7.89 0.92 -2.69
CA GLU A 129 8.42 2.28 -2.80
C GLU A 129 7.45 3.25 -3.51
N ALA A 130 6.79 2.80 -4.58
CA ALA A 130 5.80 3.60 -5.29
C ALA A 130 4.59 3.91 -4.39
N ILE A 131 4.05 2.89 -3.71
CA ILE A 131 2.90 3.04 -2.81
C ILE A 131 3.24 3.93 -1.61
N GLU A 132 4.44 3.81 -1.02
CA GLU A 132 4.87 4.71 0.07
C GLU A 132 4.92 6.18 -0.38
N ARG A 133 5.40 6.46 -1.61
CA ARG A 133 5.40 7.81 -2.17
C ARG A 133 3.99 8.31 -2.44
N LEU A 134 3.14 7.50 -3.06
CA LEU A 134 1.75 7.86 -3.35
C LEU A 134 0.92 8.09 -2.09
N ALA A 135 1.08 7.25 -1.07
CA ALA A 135 0.42 7.40 0.23
C ALA A 135 0.84 8.70 0.92
N LYS A 136 2.13 9.06 0.85
CA LYS A 136 2.61 10.33 1.37
C LYS A 136 1.97 11.51 0.65
N ILE A 137 1.96 11.50 -0.68
CA ILE A 137 1.34 12.57 -1.48
C ILE A 137 -0.16 12.68 -1.19
N ALA A 138 -0.87 11.55 -1.12
CA ALA A 138 -2.29 11.54 -0.81
C ALA A 138 -2.58 12.15 0.57
N LYS A 139 -1.73 11.85 1.56
CA LYS A 139 -1.81 12.45 2.90
C LYS A 139 -1.53 13.95 2.88
N ASP A 140 -0.50 14.40 2.15
CA ASP A 140 -0.21 15.82 2.01
C ASP A 140 -1.42 16.56 1.38
N LEU A 141 -2.07 15.95 0.37
CA LEU A 141 -3.27 16.50 -0.27
C LEU A 141 -4.53 16.47 0.62
N GLU A 142 -4.62 15.49 1.53
CA GLU A 142 -5.67 15.41 2.55
C GLU A 142 -5.47 16.51 3.60
N ASP A 143 -4.24 16.70 4.08
CA ASP A 143 -3.88 17.77 5.02
C ASP A 143 -4.10 19.18 4.42
N GLU A 144 -3.91 19.32 3.10
CA GLU A 144 -4.25 20.54 2.34
C GLU A 144 -5.77 20.75 2.12
N GLY A 145 -6.60 19.74 2.42
CA GLY A 145 -8.04 19.78 2.17
C GLY A 145 -8.42 19.76 0.69
N THR A 146 -7.59 19.14 -0.16
CA THR A 146 -7.93 18.92 -1.58
C THR A 146 -8.44 17.50 -1.83
N LEU A 147 -7.87 16.53 -1.12
CA LEU A 147 -8.29 15.13 -1.17
C LEU A 147 -9.18 14.83 0.04
N PHE A 148 -10.35 14.28 -0.21
CA PHE A 148 -11.30 13.84 0.80
C PHE A 148 -11.76 12.43 0.50
N TYR A 149 -11.96 11.61 1.53
CA TYR A 149 -12.55 10.29 1.40
C TYR A 149 -14.02 10.34 1.81
N GLU A 150 -14.91 9.99 0.89
CA GLU A 150 -16.33 9.90 1.18
C GLU A 150 -16.59 8.74 2.15
N ASN A 151 -17.19 9.04 3.31
CA ASN A 151 -17.66 8.00 4.20
C ASN A 151 -18.84 7.28 3.53
N VAL A 152 -18.68 5.98 3.28
CA VAL A 152 -19.77 5.10 2.85
C VAL A 152 -20.71 4.89 4.04
N ILE A 153 -21.51 5.91 4.38
CA ILE A 153 -22.63 5.76 5.30
C ILE A 153 -23.75 5.09 4.50
N THR A 154 -23.94 3.80 4.80
CA THR A 154 -25.14 2.97 4.63
C THR A 154 -26.31 3.66 3.94
N ARG A 155 -26.61 3.25 2.70
CA ARG A 155 -27.96 3.44 2.13
C ARG A 155 -28.94 2.71 3.04
N HIS A 156 -29.57 3.43 3.97
CA HIS A 156 -30.84 3.02 4.53
C HIS A 156 -31.80 2.89 3.34
N VAL A 157 -32.13 1.65 3.00
CA VAL A 157 -33.34 1.36 2.24
C VAL A 157 -34.49 1.80 3.16
N THR A 158 -34.96 3.02 2.98
CA THR A 158 -36.30 3.39 3.41
C THR A 158 -37.24 2.53 2.58
N HIS A 159 -37.67 1.40 3.15
CA HIS A 159 -38.86 0.71 2.67
C HIS A 159 -40.00 1.71 2.88
N GLY A 160 -40.36 2.39 1.80
CA GLY A 160 -41.49 3.29 1.76
C GLY A 160 -42.74 2.49 2.10
N ALA A 161 -43.48 3.01 3.07
CA ALA A 161 -44.86 2.68 3.28
C ALA A 161 -45.67 3.02 2.01
N GLU A 162 -46.42 2.05 1.52
CA GLU A 162 -47.76 2.23 0.95
C GLU A 162 -48.63 1.45 1.95
N GLU A 163 -49.26 2.07 2.97
CA GLU A 163 -50.50 2.85 2.95
C GLU A 163 -51.59 2.30 2.00
N ASP A 164 -52.61 1.75 2.67
CA ASP A 164 -54.01 1.41 2.32
C ASP A 164 -54.35 0.27 1.34
#